data_AF-E8PSS5-F1
#
_entry.id   AF-E8PSS5-F1
#
_cell.length_a   1.000
_cell.length_b   1.000
_cell.length_c   1.000
_cell.angle_alpha   90.00
_cell.angle_beta   90.00
_cell.angle_gamma   90.00
#
_symmetry.space_group_name_H-M   'P 1'
#
loop_
_entity.id
_entity.type
_entity.pdbx_description
1 polymer ?
#
loop_
_entity_poly.entity_id
_entity_poly.type
_entity_poly.pdbx_seq_one_letter_code
_entity_poly.pdbx_strand_id
1 'polypeptide(L)' 'MRAGQRMASILSLLETAKLNGHDPYVWLRDVLTRLPTWPNSQLNALLPYAENRFS' A
#
# COMPACT_ATOMS: atom_id res chain seq x y z
N MET A 1 10.08 -1.51 -20.07
CA MET A 1 10.65 -1.92 -18.77
C MET A 1 9.55 -1.91 -17.71
N ARG A 2 9.03 -3.07 -17.29
CA ARG A 2 7.89 -3.14 -16.35
C ARG A 2 8.28 -3.05 -14.87
N ALA A 3 9.54 -3.37 -14.54
CA ALA A 3 10.02 -3.34 -13.15
C ALA A 3 10.15 -1.91 -12.59
N GLY A 4 10.67 -0.97 -13.38
CA GLY A 4 10.83 0.43 -12.96
C GLY A 4 9.50 1.14 -12.69
N GLN A 5 8.48 0.91 -13.52
CA GLN A 5 7.15 1.47 -13.31
C GLN A 5 6.49 0.95 -12.02
N ARG A 6 6.64 -0.34 -11.74
CA ARG A 6 6.11 -0.93 -10.49
C ARG A 6 6.79 -0.35 -9.25
N MET A 7 8.11 -0.16 -9.30
CA MET A 7 8.81 0.46 -8.16
C MET A 7 8.42 1.92 -7.97
N ALA A 8 8.25 2.68 -9.06
CA ALA A 8 7.76 4.05 -8.97
C ALA A 8 6.38 4.11 -8.28
N SER A 9 5.45 3.23 -8.66
CA SER A 9 4.13 3.16 -8.01
C SER A 9 4.21 2.81 -6.52
N ILE A 10 5.06 1.85 -6.12
CA ILE A 10 5.24 1.48 -4.72
C ILE A 10 5.83 2.66 -3.93
N LEU A 11 6.84 3.34 -4.47
CA LEU A 11 7.46 4.50 -3.81
C LEU A 11 6.47 5.65 -3.61
N SER A 12 5.64 5.95 -4.61
CA SER A 12 4.57 6.96 -4.48
C SER A 12 3.54 6.60 -3.41
N LEU A 13 3.18 5.32 -3.28
CA LEU A 13 2.28 4.85 -2.22
C LEU A 13 2.93 4.92 -0.84
N LEU A 14 4.22 4.59 -0.75
CA LEU A 14 5.01 4.70 0.48
C LEU A 14 5.05 6.16 0.97
N GLU A 15 5.23 7.11 0.06
CA GLU A 15 5.15 8.54 0.35
C GLU A 15 3.75 8.96 0.81
N THR A 16 2.71 8.45 0.15
CA THR A 16 1.31 8.69 0.54
C THR A 16 1.01 8.17 1.95
N ALA A 17 1.55 7.00 2.32
CA ALA A 17 1.44 6.45 3.66
C ALA A 17 2.04 7.40 4.71
N LYS A 18 3.24 7.94 4.46
CA LYS A 18 3.86 8.93 5.35
C LYS A 18 3.00 10.19 5.49
N LEU A 19 2.47 10.70 4.38
CA LEU A 19 1.64 11.91 4.38
C LEU A 19 0.33 11.73 5.16
N ASN A 20 -0.22 10.51 5.18
CA ASN A 20 -1.41 10.16 5.94
C ASN A 20 -1.12 9.70 7.39
N GLY A 21 0.14 9.80 7.84
CA GLY A 21 0.54 9.46 9.21
C GLY A 21 0.72 7.97 9.47
N HIS A 22 0.75 7.14 8.43
CA HIS A 22 1.01 5.70 8.54
C HIS A 22 2.51 5.42 8.52
N ASP A 23 2.93 4.41 9.29
CA ASP A 23 4.27 3.84 9.12
C ASP A 23 4.33 3.09 7.78
N PRO A 24 5.24 3.44 6.86
CA PRO A 24 5.24 2.85 5.52
C PRO A 24 5.67 1.39 5.50
N TYR A 25 6.48 0.96 6.47
CA TYR A 25 6.89 -0.42 6.62
C TYR A 25 5.74 -1.28 7.14
N VAL A 26 4.98 -0.77 8.11
CA VAL A 26 3.76 -1.41 8.62
C VAL A 26 2.74 -1.55 7.49
N TRP A 27 2.44 -0.46 6.79
CA TRP A 27 1.52 -0.48 5.64
C TRP A 27 1.96 -1.51 4.58
N LEU A 28 3.22 -1.47 4.14
CA LEU A 28 3.71 -2.37 3.09
C LEU A 28 3.62 -3.84 3.51
N ARG A 29 4.01 -4.15 4.76
CA ARG A 29 3.89 -5.50 5.32
C ARG A 29 2.45 -5.97 5.32
N ASP A 30 1.53 -5.13 5.79
CA ASP A 30 0.12 -5.47 5.90
C ASP A 30 -0.51 -5.75 4.54
N VAL A 31 -0.22 -4.88 3.56
CA VAL A 31 -0.67 -5.04 2.18
C VAL A 31 -0.13 -6.32 1.57
N LEU A 32 1.18 -6.59 1.68
CA LEU A 32 1.79 -7.81 1.13
C LEU A 32 1.26 -9.08 1.79
N THR A 33 0.87 -9.02 3.06
CA THR A 33 0.29 -10.16 3.79
C THR A 33 -1.15 -10.43 3.34
N ARG A 34 -1.92 -9.38 3.06
CA ARG A 34 -3.34 -9.50 2.68
C ARG A 34 -3.53 -9.77 1.19
N LEU A 35 -2.63 -9.27 0.33
CA LEU A 35 -2.70 -9.35 -1.13
C LEU A 35 -3.04 -10.74 -1.70
N PRO A 36 -2.43 -11.85 -1.22
CA PRO A 36 -2.67 -13.18 -1.79
C PRO A 36 -4.11 -13.67 -1.65
N THR A 37 -4.81 -13.19 -0.61
CA THR A 37 -6.19 -13.58 -0.28
C THR A 37 -7.20 -12.47 -0.55
N TRP A 38 -6.75 -11.27 -0.96
CA TRP A 38 -7.61 -10.10 -1.11
C TRP A 38 -8.26 -10.08 -2.49
N PRO A 39 -9.59 -9.83 -2.60
CA PRO A 39 -10.24 -9.71 -3.89
C PRO A 39 -9.77 -8.43 -4.61
N ASN A 40 -9.47 -8.54 -5.90
CA ASN A 40 -9.02 -7.41 -6.72
C ASN A 40 -10.01 -6.23 -6.72
N SER A 41 -11.32 -6.50 -6.58
CA SER A 41 -12.36 -5.48 -6.49
C SER A 41 -12.28 -4.61 -5.23
N GLN A 42 -11.51 -5.01 -4.22
CA GLN A 42 -11.38 -4.31 -2.94
C GLN A 42 -9.95 -3.81 -2.68
N LEU A 43 -9.10 -3.73 -3.70
CA LEU A 43 -7.73 -3.21 -3.56
C LEU A 43 -7.69 -1.78 -3.00
N ASN A 44 -8.74 -0.98 -3.22
CA ASN A 44 -8.85 0.37 -2.65
C ASN A 44 -8.77 0.39 -1.12
N ALA A 45 -9.20 -0.68 -0.44
CA ALA A 45 -9.10 -0.81 1.02
C ALA A 45 -7.66 -1.06 1.52
N LEU A 46 -6.73 -1.38 0.61
CA LEU A 46 -5.31 -1.57 0.90
C LEU A 46 -4.47 -0.32 0.59
N LEU A 47 -5.08 0.71 -0.02
CA LEU A 47 -4.39 1.97 -0.30
C LEU A 47 -4.16 2.73 1.01
N PRO A 48 -3.04 3.46 1.14
CA PRO A 48 -2.64 4.11 2.39
C PRO A 48 -3.40 5.42 2.65
N TYR A 49 -4.73 5.38 2.63
CA TYR A 49 -5.58 6.52 2.96
C TYR A 49 -5.70 6.72 4.48
N ALA A 50 -6.03 7.94 4.91
CA ALA A 50 -6.11 8.29 6.33
C ALA A 50 -7.17 7.46 7.10
N GLU A 51 -8.23 7.02 6.42
CA GLU A 51 -9.29 6.19 6.99
C GLU A 51 -8.91 4.71 7.18
N ASN A 52 -7.87 4.23 6.47
CA ASN A 52 -7.48 2.83 6.50
C ASN A 52 -6.50 2.59 7.65
N ARG A 53 -6.81 1.61 8.53
CA ARG A 53 -5.94 1.23 9.64
C ARG A 53 -5.08 0.03 9.27
N PHE A 54 -3.77 0.19 9.42
CA PHE A 54 -2.77 -0.86 9.26
C PHE A 54 -2.19 -1.20 10.65
N SER A 55 -1.92 -2.48 10.90
CA SER A 55 -1.55 -3.03 12.21
C SER A 55 -0.22 -3.77 12.19
#